data_AF-A0A9N9T5T8-F1
#
_entry.id   AF-A0A9N9T5T8-F1
#
_cell.length_a   1.000
_cell.length_b   1.000
_cell.length_c   1.000
_cell.angle_alpha   90.00
_cell.angle_beta   90.00
_cell.angle_gamma   90.00
#
_symmetry.space_group_name_H-M   'P 1'
#
loop_
_entity.id
_entity.type
_entity.pdbx_description
1 polymer ?
#
loop_
_entity_poly.entity_id
_entity_poly.type
_entity_poly.pdbx_seq_one_letter_code
_entity_poly.pdbx_strand_id
1 'polypeptide(L)'
;MNIFLFVNLCLCVTFLILVSPAEAQDIELLPAEDFICSCILIIREVCASNGETYDNECWFKCAQQEDPNLQIVSQGRCDQS
;
A
#
# COMPACT_ATOMS: atom_id res chain seq x y z
N MET A 1 30.08 49.63 -4.42
CA MET A 1 29.38 48.90 -5.51
C MET A 1 29.65 47.39 -5.39
N ASN A 2 29.32 46.75 -4.26
CA ASN A 2 29.55 45.31 -4.07
C ASN A 2 28.48 44.73 -3.12
N ILE A 3 28.09 45.49 -2.08
CA ILE A 3 27.04 45.09 -1.13
C ILE A 3 25.71 44.72 -1.81
N PHE A 4 25.27 45.48 -2.80
CA PHE A 4 24.01 45.18 -3.51
C PHE A 4 24.10 43.88 -4.31
N LEU A 5 25.28 43.54 -4.84
CA LEU A 5 25.50 42.30 -5.57
C LEU A 5 25.46 41.09 -4.63
N PHE A 6 26.05 41.22 -3.44
CA PHE A 6 26.03 40.19 -2.40
C PHE A 6 24.63 39.96 -1.84
N VAL A 7 23.85 41.02 -1.61
CA VAL A 7 22.46 40.91 -1.12
C VAL A 7 21.59 40.19 -2.14
N ASN A 8 21.69 40.52 -3.43
CA ASN A 8 20.94 39.83 -4.47
C ASN A 8 21.38 38.39 -4.67
N LEU A 9 22.69 38.09 -4.57
CA LEU A 9 23.20 36.72 -4.64
C LEU A 9 22.68 35.88 -3.47
N CYS A 10 22.69 36.43 -2.24
CA CYS A 10 22.10 35.78 -1.07
C CYS A 10 20.60 35.54 -1.26
N LEU A 11 19.84 36.53 -1.73
CA LEU A 11 18.40 36.39 -1.95
C LEU A 11 18.09 35.32 -3.00
N CYS A 12 18.82 35.28 -4.13
CA CYS A 12 18.69 34.22 -5.13
C CYS A 12 19.03 32.84 -4.56
N VAL A 13 20.09 32.71 -3.77
CA VAL A 13 20.47 31.42 -3.16
C VAL A 13 19.43 30.97 -2.13
N THR A 14 18.88 31.89 -1.32
CA THR A 14 17.77 31.55 -0.41
C THR A 14 16.51 31.16 -1.17
N PHE A 15 16.20 31.80 -2.30
CA PHE A 15 15.08 31.42 -3.15
C PHE A 15 15.31 30.04 -3.77
N LEU A 16 16.53 29.74 -4.23
CA LEU A 16 16.87 28.43 -4.80
C LEU A 16 16.87 27.30 -3.77
N ILE A 17 17.23 27.56 -2.51
CA ILE A 17 17.18 26.56 -1.41
C ILE A 17 15.73 26.34 -0.92
N LEU A 18 14.89 27.39 -0.94
CA LEU A 18 13.49 27.28 -0.56
C LEU A 18 12.58 26.79 -1.71
N VAL A 19 13.01 26.96 -2.97
CA VAL A 19 12.31 26.50 -4.19
C VAL A 19 12.90 25.21 -4.74
N SER A 20 14.04 24.71 -4.24
CA SER A 20 14.44 23.33 -4.49
C SER A 20 13.45 22.43 -3.75
N PRO A 21 12.65 21.60 -4.44
CA PRO A 21 12.13 20.43 -3.77
C PRO A 21 13.34 19.54 -3.52
N ALA A 22 13.96 19.63 -2.34
CA ALA A 22 14.58 18.44 -1.81
C ALA A 22 13.43 17.43 -1.71
N GLU A 23 13.41 16.45 -2.63
CA GLU A 23 12.47 15.34 -2.65
C GLU A 23 12.24 14.84 -1.20
N ALA A 24 11.05 14.94 -0.62
CA ALA A 24 9.80 14.48 -1.18
C ALA A 24 8.88 15.62 -1.64
N GLN A 25 8.56 15.62 -2.93
CA GLN A 25 7.15 15.80 -3.26
C GLN A 25 6.41 14.80 -2.39
N ASP A 26 5.50 15.27 -1.55
CA ASP A 26 4.39 14.45 -1.12
C ASP A 26 3.69 14.01 -2.41
N ILE A 27 4.22 12.94 -3.02
CA ILE A 27 3.42 11.98 -3.75
C ILE A 27 2.27 11.77 -2.77
N GLU A 28 1.11 12.25 -3.17
CA GLU A 28 -0.17 11.93 -2.57
C GLU A 28 -0.09 10.44 -2.28
N LEU A 29 0.23 10.12 -1.03
CA LEU A 29 0.29 8.75 -0.57
C LEU A 29 -1.19 8.42 -0.54
N LEU A 30 -1.71 7.97 -1.68
CA LEU A 30 -3.00 7.34 -1.79
C LEU A 30 -3.03 6.41 -0.58
N PRO A 31 -3.84 6.73 0.44
CA PRO A 31 -3.68 6.16 1.76
C PRO A 31 -3.92 4.68 1.60
N ALA A 32 -2.85 3.86 1.66
CA ALA A 32 -2.85 2.42 1.40
C ALA A 32 -4.09 1.98 0.59
N GLU A 33 -4.14 2.33 -0.70
CA GLU A 33 -5.29 2.12 -1.60
C GLU A 33 -6.16 0.94 -1.13
N ASP A 34 -7.36 1.24 -0.60
CA ASP A 34 -8.33 0.24 -0.13
C ASP A 34 -8.47 -0.82 -1.23
N PHE A 35 -7.83 -1.98 -1.03
CA PHE A 35 -7.87 -3.05 -2.02
C PHE A 35 -9.28 -3.63 -2.02
N ILE A 36 -10.12 -3.17 -2.95
CA ILE A 36 -11.49 -3.65 -3.07
C ILE A 36 -11.45 -5.06 -3.64
N CYS A 37 -11.71 -6.04 -2.78
CA CYS A 37 -11.90 -7.42 -3.19
C CYS A 37 -13.26 -7.62 -3.83
N SER A 38 -13.27 -7.75 -5.16
CA SER A 38 -14.47 -8.06 -5.92
C SER A 38 -14.47 -9.53 -6.34
N CYS A 39 -15.16 -10.35 -5.56
CA CYS A 39 -15.31 -11.78 -5.79
C CYS A 39 -16.79 -12.13 -5.96
N ILE A 40 -17.08 -13.06 -6.86
CA ILE A 40 -18.43 -13.61 -7.00
C ILE A 40 -18.80 -14.46 -5.79
N LEU A 41 -20.08 -14.46 -5.42
CA LEU A 41 -20.64 -15.25 -4.33
C LEU A 41 -20.82 -16.71 -4.76
N ILE A 42 -19.71 -17.43 -4.92
CA ILE A 42 -19.68 -18.89 -5.13
C ILE A 42 -19.17 -19.56 -3.86
N ILE A 43 -19.88 -20.58 -3.37
CA ILE A 43 -19.46 -21.39 -2.23
C ILE A 43 -18.65 -22.59 -2.74
N ARG A 44 -17.32 -22.51 -2.57
CA ARG A 44 -16.29 -23.53 -2.79
C ARG A 44 -15.23 -23.36 -1.72
N GLU A 45 -15.61 -23.72 -0.51
CA GLU A 45 -14.87 -23.39 0.71
C GLU A 45 -13.42 -23.91 0.68
N VAL A 46 -12.51 -23.14 1.28
CA VAL A 46 -11.11 -23.53 1.49
C VAL A 46 -10.70 -23.23 2.93
N CYS A 47 -9.92 -24.13 3.52
CA CYS A 47 -9.34 -23.94 4.85
C CYS A 47 -7.95 -23.33 4.71
N ALA A 48 -7.70 -22.24 5.42
CA ALA A 48 -6.42 -21.55 5.42
C ALA A 48 -5.55 -21.91 6.63
N SER A 49 -4.25 -21.58 6.55
CA SER A 49 -3.24 -21.87 7.56
C SER A 49 -3.46 -21.15 8.89
N ASN A 50 -4.27 -20.09 8.90
CA ASN A 50 -4.71 -19.39 10.10
C ASN A 50 -5.94 -20.07 10.78
N GLY A 51 -6.46 -21.16 10.22
CA GLY A 51 -7.64 -21.87 10.72
C GLY A 51 -8.98 -21.25 10.30
N GLU A 52 -8.96 -20.23 9.43
CA GLU A 52 -10.18 -19.63 8.88
C GLU A 52 -10.63 -20.32 7.60
N THR A 53 -11.95 -20.37 7.41
CA THR A 53 -12.57 -20.87 6.18
C THR A 53 -12.98 -19.71 5.31
N TYR A 54 -12.54 -19.71 4.04
CA TYR A 54 -12.97 -18.74 3.04
C TYR A 54 -13.97 -19.36 2.10
N ASP A 55 -15.03 -18.62 1.75
CA ASP A 55 -16.12 -19.10 0.87
C ASP A 55 -15.62 -19.62 -0.47
N ASN A 56 -14.52 -19.06 -0.98
CA ASN A 56 -13.81 -19.55 -2.15
C ASN A 56 -12.37 -19.03 -2.20
N GLU A 57 -11.60 -19.55 -3.16
CA GLU A 57 -10.20 -19.18 -3.40
C GLU A 57 -10.02 -17.68 -3.72
N CYS A 58 -11.02 -17.00 -4.30
CA CYS A 58 -10.94 -15.56 -4.56
C CYS A 58 -10.93 -14.77 -3.24
N TRP A 59 -11.84 -15.10 -2.31
CA TRP A 59 -11.87 -14.49 -0.98
C TRP A 59 -10.62 -14.84 -0.14
N PHE A 60 -10.07 -16.04 -0.30
CA PHE A 60 -8.77 -16.37 0.30
C PHE A 60 -7.65 -15.46 -0.24
N LYS A 61 -7.57 -15.27 -1.56
CA LYS A 61 -6.56 -14.40 -2.21
C LYS A 61 -6.70 -12.93 -1.83
N CYS A 62 -7.92 -12.51 -1.50
CA CYS A 62 -8.19 -11.20 -0.91
C CYS A 62 -7.49 -11.05 0.44
N ALA A 63 -7.72 -11.97 1.37
CA ALA A 63 -7.05 -11.97 2.67
C ALA A 63 -5.53 -12.13 2.54
N GLN A 64 -5.04 -12.84 1.52
CA GLN A 64 -3.62 -12.98 1.24
C GLN A 64 -2.94 -11.65 0.83
N GLN A 65 -3.70 -10.62 0.43
CA GLN A 65 -3.14 -9.27 0.24
C GLN A 65 -2.68 -8.66 1.58
N GLU A 66 -3.37 -8.98 2.67
CA GLU A 66 -3.02 -8.53 4.02
C GLU A 66 -2.02 -9.46 4.69
N ASP A 67 -2.12 -10.77 4.44
CA ASP A 67 -1.17 -11.79 4.91
C ASP A 67 -0.60 -12.62 3.75
N PRO A 68 0.55 -12.21 3.17
CA PRO A 68 1.20 -12.95 2.08
C PRO A 68 1.65 -14.38 2.45
N ASN A 69 1.73 -14.71 3.74
CA ASN A 69 2.12 -16.06 4.21
C ASN A 69 0.90 -16.97 4.42
N LEU A 70 -0.32 -16.46 4.26
CA LEU A 70 -1.53 -17.25 4.33
C LEU A 70 -1.49 -18.33 3.24
N GLN A 71 -1.71 -19.59 3.62
CA GLN A 71 -1.70 -20.74 2.70
C GLN A 71 -3.01 -21.51 2.80
N ILE A 72 -3.45 -22.09 1.69
CA ILE A 72 -4.54 -23.08 1.73
C ILE A 72 -3.96 -24.39 2.25
N VAL A 73 -4.54 -24.91 3.34
CA VAL A 73 -4.11 -26.17 3.96
C VAL A 73 -5.01 -27.35 3.58
N SER A 74 -6.28 -27.09 3.27
CA SER A 74 -7.24 -28.11 2.84
C SER A 74 -8.34 -27.52 1.96
N GLN A 75 -8.96 -28.37 1.14
CA GLN A 75 -10.21 -28.07 0.44
C GLN A 75 -11.39 -28.30 1.39
N GLY A 76 -12.40 -27.43 1.33
CA GLY A 76 -13.51 -27.44 2.27
C GLY A 76 -13.23 -26.60 3.52
N ARG A 77 -14.11 -26.72 4.51
CA ARG A 77 -14.04 -25.95 5.77
C ARG A 77 -12.97 -26.50 6.72
N CYS A 78 -12.45 -25.64 7.59
CA CYS A 78 -11.46 -26.04 8.60
C CYS A 78 -11.99 -27.00 9.67
N ASP A 79 -13.31 -26.98 9.94
CA ASP A 79 -13.95 -27.91 10.88
C ASP A 79 -14.11 -29.35 10.33
N GLN A 80 -13.80 -29.54 9.03
CA GLN A 80 -13.81 -30.83 8.34
C GLN A 80 -12.40 -31.30 7.96
N SER A 81 -11.35 -30.58 8.40
CA SER A 81 -9.94 -30.82 8.07
C SER A 81 -9.24 -31.75 9.04
#